data_AF-A0A7I4CC95-F1
#
_entry.id   AF-A0A7I4CC95-F1
#
_cell.length_a   1.000
_cell.length_b   1.000
_cell.length_c   1.000
_cell.angle_alpha   90.00
_cell.angle_beta   90.00
_cell.angle_gamma   90.00
#
_symmetry.space_group_name_H-M   'P 1'
#
loop_
_entity.id
_entity.type
_entity.pdbx_description
1 polymer ?
#
loop_
_entity_poly.entity_id
_entity_poly.type
_entity_poly.pdbx_seq_one_letter_code
_entity_poly.pdbx_strand_id
1 'polypeptide(L)'
;MGEYIDGLKFSGGCMSLMARDILKQLIRQAHDHDVYVSTGGWAEHILRKGPGSFKQYVQDCKELGFDSIELNASFIELNEDNLLRLIRLVKNSGMRPKPELGLSFFGGENAELASSGKVDLDWVIRRAERYLEAGADMIMVNSDGLTNSTNNCHTDLVAKIIERLGLEKIMFEANDPNVSEWFIQNYGPKGLQMNILPINTACDTSQVNLNVNYSQVGQLERLRSGLPGTRSIHFA
;
A
#
# COMPACT_ATOMS: atom_id res chain seq x y z
N MET A 1 -3.42 -13.08 -16.91
CA MET A 1 -2.52 -12.11 -16.25
C MET A 1 -2.24 -12.46 -14.79
N GLY A 2 -2.79 -13.56 -14.23
CA GLY A 2 -2.57 -13.93 -12.82
C GLY A 2 -1.10 -14.12 -12.45
N GLU A 3 -0.27 -14.60 -13.39
CA GLU A 3 1.19 -14.75 -13.22
C GLU A 3 1.93 -13.42 -12.94
N TYR A 4 1.28 -12.27 -13.15
CA TYR A 4 1.83 -10.93 -12.95
C TYR A 4 1.17 -10.18 -11.79
N ILE A 5 0.38 -10.88 -10.97
CA ILE A 5 -0.38 -10.28 -9.88
C ILE A 5 -0.02 -11.04 -8.60
N ASP A 6 0.70 -10.39 -7.69
CA ASP A 6 1.00 -11.01 -6.39
C ASP A 6 -0.18 -10.91 -5.41
N GLY A 7 -0.99 -9.85 -5.52
CA GLY A 7 -2.07 -9.60 -4.57
C GLY A 7 -3.30 -8.91 -5.15
N LEU A 8 -4.46 -9.21 -4.57
CA LEU A 8 -5.76 -8.63 -4.90
C LEU A 8 -6.33 -7.88 -3.70
N LYS A 9 -6.63 -6.58 -3.86
CA LYS A 9 -7.25 -5.73 -2.83
C LYS A 9 -8.74 -5.54 -3.13
N PHE A 10 -9.59 -5.83 -2.14
CA PHE A 10 -11.01 -5.45 -2.18
C PHE A 10 -11.18 -3.99 -1.76
N SER A 11 -11.16 -3.07 -2.72
CA SER A 11 -11.20 -1.64 -2.44
C SER A 11 -12.56 -1.13 -1.95
N GLY A 12 -12.54 -0.12 -1.09
CA GLY A 12 -13.72 0.65 -0.68
C GLY A 12 -14.79 -0.15 0.06
N GLY A 13 -14.44 -1.27 0.67
CA GLY A 13 -15.41 -2.10 1.38
C GLY A 13 -16.36 -2.89 0.48
N CYS A 14 -16.05 -3.05 -0.81
CA CYS A 14 -16.94 -3.70 -1.78
C CYS A 14 -17.30 -5.14 -1.39
N MET A 15 -16.44 -5.84 -0.66
CA MET A 15 -16.71 -7.17 -0.11
C MET A 15 -17.90 -7.20 0.85
N SER A 16 -18.24 -6.08 1.51
CA SER A 16 -19.42 -5.98 2.39
C SER A 16 -20.75 -6.02 1.63
N LEU A 17 -20.71 -5.79 0.32
CA LEU A 17 -21.88 -5.82 -0.57
C LEU A 17 -22.07 -7.19 -1.24
N MET A 18 -21.14 -8.13 -1.02
CA MET A 18 -21.15 -9.44 -1.65
C MET A 18 -21.72 -10.50 -0.71
N ALA A 19 -22.42 -11.49 -1.26
CA ALA A 19 -22.79 -12.68 -0.51
C ALA A 19 -21.53 -13.47 -0.10
N ARG A 20 -21.53 -14.06 1.11
CA ARG A 20 -20.33 -14.68 1.70
C ARG A 20 -19.79 -15.84 0.86
N ASP A 21 -20.66 -16.60 0.22
CA ASP A 21 -20.34 -17.70 -0.68
C ASP A 21 -19.64 -17.22 -1.95
N ILE A 22 -20.14 -16.14 -2.57
CA ILE A 22 -19.50 -15.49 -3.72
C ILE A 22 -18.12 -14.94 -3.34
N LEU A 23 -18.02 -14.26 -2.20
CA LEU A 23 -16.75 -13.73 -1.72
C LEU A 23 -15.70 -14.84 -1.50
N LYS A 24 -16.10 -15.95 -0.86
CA LYS A 24 -15.23 -17.13 -0.70
C LYS A 24 -14.82 -17.74 -2.04
N GLN A 25 -15.70 -17.74 -3.03
CA GLN A 25 -15.36 -18.23 -4.37
C GLN A 25 -14.31 -17.34 -5.04
N LEU A 26 -14.47 -16.02 -4.99
CA LEU A 26 -13.49 -15.07 -5.54
C LEU A 26 -12.12 -15.20 -4.87
N ILE A 27 -12.10 -15.33 -3.54
CA ILE A 27 -10.86 -15.51 -2.77
C ILE A 27 -10.17 -16.81 -3.16
N ARG A 28 -10.91 -17.92 -3.23
CA ARG A 28 -10.35 -19.20 -3.69
C ARG A 28 -9.77 -19.12 -5.09
N GLN A 29 -10.45 -18.44 -6.02
CA GLN A 29 -9.92 -18.25 -7.37
C GLN A 29 -8.61 -17.46 -7.37
N ALA A 30 -8.47 -16.45 -6.51
CA ALA A 30 -7.20 -15.74 -6.36
C ALA A 30 -6.10 -16.70 -5.83
N HIS A 31 -6.41 -17.48 -4.80
CA HIS A 31 -5.49 -18.47 -4.22
C HIS A 31 -5.09 -19.59 -5.19
N ASP A 32 -6.00 -20.03 -6.07
CA ASP A 32 -5.70 -21.02 -7.12
C ASP A 32 -4.62 -20.52 -8.12
N HIS A 33 -4.35 -19.21 -8.11
CA HIS A 33 -3.30 -18.55 -8.89
C HIS A 33 -2.18 -17.98 -8.02
N ASP A 34 -2.03 -18.45 -6.78
CA ASP A 34 -1.03 -17.98 -5.80
C ASP A 34 -1.12 -16.47 -5.48
N VAL A 35 -2.29 -15.86 -5.69
CA VAL A 35 -2.54 -14.43 -5.43
C VAL A 35 -3.09 -14.24 -4.03
N TYR A 36 -2.39 -13.49 -3.17
CA TYR A 36 -2.90 -13.20 -1.82
C TYR A 36 -4.05 -12.17 -1.87
N VAL A 37 -4.94 -12.21 -0.89
CA VAL A 37 -6.09 -11.30 -0.84
C VAL A 37 -6.01 -10.36 0.36
N SER A 38 -6.27 -9.08 0.10
CA SER A 38 -6.31 -8.00 1.08
C SER A 38 -7.70 -7.38 1.21
N THR A 39 -8.08 -7.00 2.43
CA THR A 39 -9.41 -6.43 2.71
C THR A 39 -9.63 -5.02 2.20
N GLY A 40 -8.56 -4.28 1.88
CA GLY A 40 -8.62 -2.84 1.67
C GLY A 40 -9.01 -2.05 2.94
N GLY A 41 -9.22 -0.74 2.77
CA GLY A 41 -9.60 0.21 3.83
C GLY A 41 -11.07 0.09 4.28
N TRP A 42 -11.41 -1.02 4.92
CA TRP A 42 -12.72 -1.22 5.56
C TRP A 42 -12.64 -1.40 7.08
N ALA A 43 -11.44 -1.69 7.60
CA ALA A 43 -11.21 -1.85 9.04
C ALA A 43 -11.69 -0.63 9.84
N GLU A 44 -11.56 0.55 9.26
CA GLU A 44 -11.88 1.85 9.84
C GLU A 44 -13.38 2.03 10.04
N HIS A 45 -14.18 1.53 9.09
CA HIS A 45 -15.64 1.49 9.23
C HIS A 45 -16.05 0.57 10.38
N ILE A 46 -15.37 -0.57 10.54
CA ILE A 46 -15.64 -1.51 11.63
C ILE A 46 -15.22 -0.93 12.99
N LEU A 47 -14.09 -0.23 13.05
CA LEU A 47 -13.57 0.37 14.29
C LEU A 47 -14.54 1.40 14.90
N ARG A 48 -15.34 2.10 14.09
CA ARG A 48 -16.43 2.97 14.56
C ARG A 48 -17.51 2.23 15.35
N LYS A 49 -17.65 0.91 15.16
CA LYS A 49 -18.58 0.04 15.91
C LYS A 49 -17.98 -0.48 17.22
N GLY A 50 -16.77 -0.04 17.58
CA GLY A 50 -16.09 -0.38 18.83
C GLY A 50 -15.07 -1.54 18.71
N PRO A 51 -14.20 -1.71 19.73
CA PRO A 51 -13.06 -2.63 19.68
C PRO A 51 -13.45 -4.11 19.58
N GLY A 52 -14.58 -4.52 20.18
CA GLY A 52 -15.09 -5.88 20.07
C GLY A 52 -15.45 -6.26 18.62
N SER A 53 -16.05 -5.31 17.89
CA SER A 53 -16.42 -5.46 16.48
C SER A 53 -15.20 -5.67 15.60
N PHE A 54 -14.10 -4.98 15.87
CA PHE A 54 -12.84 -5.17 15.13
C PHE A 54 -12.25 -6.56 15.35
N LYS A 55 -12.24 -7.05 16.59
CA LYS A 55 -11.75 -8.42 16.87
C LYS A 55 -12.57 -9.48 16.12
N GLN A 56 -13.90 -9.33 16.08
CA GLN A 56 -14.77 -10.21 15.31
C GLN A 56 -14.47 -10.12 13.81
N TYR A 57 -14.30 -8.90 13.29
CA TYR A 57 -13.96 -8.68 11.88
C TYR A 57 -12.66 -9.37 11.47
N VAL A 58 -11.63 -9.35 12.32
CA VAL A 58 -10.38 -10.09 12.06
C VAL A 58 -10.64 -11.59 11.94
N GLN A 59 -11.48 -12.17 12.79
CA GLN A 59 -11.86 -13.59 12.69
C GLN A 59 -12.69 -13.86 11.43
N ASP A 60 -13.66 -13.02 11.12
CA ASP A 60 -14.49 -13.16 9.92
C ASP A 60 -13.64 -13.12 8.64
N CYS A 61 -12.66 -12.20 8.57
CA CYS A 61 -11.73 -12.11 7.44
C CYS A 61 -10.92 -13.41 7.28
N LYS A 62 -10.42 -13.96 8.39
CA LYS A 62 -9.70 -15.23 8.40
C LYS A 62 -10.57 -16.40 7.92
N GLU A 63 -11.83 -16.47 8.36
CA GLU A 63 -12.78 -17.51 7.95
C GLU A 63 -13.21 -17.40 6.47
N LEU A 64 -13.19 -16.18 5.93
CA LEU A 64 -13.46 -15.91 4.52
C LEU A 64 -12.25 -16.25 3.62
N GLY A 65 -11.05 -16.33 4.20
CA GLY A 65 -9.81 -16.64 3.49
C GLY A 65 -8.99 -15.42 3.12
N PHE A 66 -9.22 -14.25 3.73
CA PHE A 66 -8.32 -13.10 3.53
C PHE A 66 -6.95 -13.36 4.19
N ASP A 67 -5.89 -12.95 3.50
CA ASP A 67 -4.51 -13.08 3.97
C ASP A 67 -4.03 -11.88 4.77
N SER A 68 -4.50 -10.69 4.38
CA SER A 68 -4.06 -9.42 4.95
C SER A 68 -5.22 -8.47 5.26
N ILE A 69 -5.05 -7.69 6.34
CA ILE A 69 -5.94 -6.58 6.68
C ILE A 69 -5.18 -5.29 6.50
N GLU A 70 -5.74 -4.39 5.70
CA GLU A 70 -5.22 -3.02 5.60
C GLU A 70 -5.77 -2.17 6.75
N LEU A 71 -4.90 -1.31 7.30
CA LEU A 71 -5.23 -0.43 8.43
C LEU A 71 -4.87 1.02 8.07
N ASN A 72 -5.86 1.82 7.71
CA ASN A 72 -5.68 3.24 7.42
C ASN A 72 -5.91 4.08 8.68
N ALA A 73 -4.81 4.59 9.24
CA ALA A 73 -4.83 5.44 10.43
C ALA A 73 -5.42 6.83 10.18
N SER A 74 -5.32 7.30 8.94
CA SER A 74 -5.71 8.65 8.50
C SER A 74 -7.23 8.81 8.43
N PHE A 75 -8.00 7.75 8.18
CA PHE A 75 -9.45 7.86 8.00
C PHE A 75 -10.25 8.05 9.30
N ILE A 76 -9.66 7.73 10.46
CA ILE A 76 -10.34 7.72 11.77
C ILE A 76 -9.56 8.43 12.88
N GLU A 77 -8.62 9.30 12.52
CA GLU A 77 -7.79 10.09 13.46
C GLU A 77 -7.26 9.25 14.62
N LEU A 78 -6.83 8.01 14.33
CA LEU A 78 -6.30 7.14 15.36
C LEU A 78 -4.94 7.64 15.81
N ASN A 79 -4.81 7.84 17.11
CA ASN A 79 -3.48 8.02 17.71
C ASN A 79 -2.59 6.81 17.38
N GLU A 80 -1.28 7.05 17.38
CA GLU A 80 -0.31 6.05 16.95
C GLU A 80 -0.37 4.76 17.77
N ASP A 81 -0.49 4.90 19.10
CA ASP A 81 -0.47 3.76 20.01
C ASP A 81 -1.66 2.84 19.80
N ASN A 82 -2.83 3.39 19.45
CA ASN A 82 -4.00 2.59 19.07
C ASN A 82 -3.74 1.82 17.78
N LEU A 83 -3.14 2.44 16.76
CA LEU A 83 -2.80 1.73 15.54
C LEU A 83 -1.79 0.60 15.80
N LEU A 84 -0.75 0.85 16.60
CA LEU A 84 0.23 -0.18 16.98
C LEU A 84 -0.44 -1.36 17.71
N ARG A 85 -1.45 -1.09 18.54
CA ARG A 85 -2.26 -2.14 19.18
C ARG A 85 -3.07 -2.95 18.16
N LEU A 86 -3.63 -2.30 17.16
CA LEU A 86 -4.38 -2.97 16.08
C LEU A 86 -3.47 -3.84 15.21
N ILE A 87 -2.28 -3.33 14.83
CA ILE A 87 -1.27 -4.10 14.09
C ILE A 87 -0.93 -5.38 14.85
N ARG A 88 -0.60 -5.26 16.15
CA ARG A 88 -0.31 -6.41 17.00
C ARG A 88 -1.49 -7.37 17.10
N LEU A 89 -2.72 -6.86 17.20
CA LEU A 89 -3.92 -7.70 17.26
C LEU A 89 -4.10 -8.53 15.98
N VAL A 90 -3.98 -7.91 14.81
CA VAL A 90 -4.07 -8.60 13.52
C VAL A 90 -2.96 -9.65 13.41
N LYS A 91 -1.71 -9.27 13.74
CA LYS A 91 -0.56 -10.18 13.70
C LYS A 91 -0.75 -11.38 14.62
N ASN A 92 -1.16 -11.15 15.87
CA ASN A 92 -1.40 -12.19 16.86
C ASN A 92 -2.60 -13.09 16.51
N SER A 93 -3.49 -12.63 15.63
CA SER A 93 -4.59 -13.45 15.10
C SER A 93 -4.16 -14.37 13.95
N GLY A 94 -2.88 -14.30 13.54
CA GLY A 94 -2.29 -15.09 12.45
C GLY A 94 -2.57 -14.52 11.06
N MET A 95 -2.91 -13.23 10.97
CA MET A 95 -3.13 -12.51 9.71
C MET A 95 -2.01 -11.50 9.46
N ARG A 96 -1.88 -11.02 8.23
CA ARG A 96 -0.85 -10.05 7.84
C ARG A 96 -1.38 -8.60 7.98
N PRO A 97 -1.00 -7.83 9.01
CA PRO A 97 -1.29 -6.40 9.04
C PRO A 97 -0.53 -5.65 7.95
N LYS A 98 -1.27 -4.81 7.21
CA LYS A 98 -0.75 -3.95 6.16
C LYS A 98 -1.18 -2.49 6.40
N PRO A 99 -0.57 -1.79 7.37
CA PRO A 99 -0.95 -0.43 7.68
C PRO A 99 -0.65 0.53 6.50
N GLU A 100 -1.52 1.51 6.34
CA GLU A 100 -1.33 2.61 5.40
C GLU A 100 -0.61 3.77 6.08
N LEU A 101 0.43 4.27 5.42
CA LEU A 101 1.19 5.45 5.77
C LEU A 101 0.61 6.63 4.97
N GLY A 102 -0.36 7.32 5.57
CA GLY A 102 -0.89 8.55 5.00
C GLY A 102 0.11 9.68 5.11
N LEU A 103 0.33 10.39 4.00
CA LEU A 103 1.20 11.57 3.97
C LEU A 103 0.40 12.87 4.19
N SER A 104 -0.90 12.85 3.90
CA SER A 104 -1.78 14.04 3.90
C SER A 104 -2.16 14.56 5.28
N PHE A 105 -1.86 13.82 6.37
CA PHE A 105 -1.96 14.33 7.73
C PHE A 105 -0.69 15.12 8.08
N PHE A 106 -0.49 16.23 7.36
CA PHE A 106 0.51 17.26 7.66
C PHE A 106 0.02 18.16 8.79
N GLY A 107 -0.24 17.54 9.95
CA GLY A 107 -0.76 18.18 11.14
C GLY A 107 -1.14 17.07 12.10
N GLY A 108 -0.23 16.73 13.02
CA GLY A 108 -0.65 16.06 14.24
C GLY A 108 -1.67 16.94 15.01
N GLU A 109 -1.92 16.63 16.27
CA GLU A 109 -2.75 17.43 17.18
C GLU A 109 -2.37 18.94 17.27
N ASN A 110 -1.28 19.36 16.61
CA ASN A 110 -0.90 20.75 16.41
C ASN A 110 -1.24 21.23 15.00
N ALA A 111 -2.43 21.82 14.84
CA ALA A 111 -2.88 22.55 13.66
C ALA A 111 -1.92 23.69 13.24
N GLU A 112 -1.01 24.11 14.12
CA GLU A 112 0.01 25.12 13.83
C GLU A 112 1.12 24.64 12.86
N LEU A 113 1.40 23.33 12.78
CA LEU A 113 2.43 22.79 11.90
C LEU A 113 1.99 22.76 10.43
N ALA A 114 0.69 22.59 10.17
CA ALA A 114 0.10 22.72 8.83
C ALA A 114 0.33 24.12 8.23
N SER A 115 0.37 25.15 9.09
CA SER A 115 0.61 26.55 8.74
C SER A 115 2.08 26.88 8.45
N SER A 116 3.01 25.99 8.80
CA SER A 116 4.46 26.24 8.72
C SER A 116 5.15 25.60 7.51
N GLY A 117 4.45 24.73 6.75
CA GLY A 117 4.97 24.12 5.52
C GLY A 117 6.21 23.23 5.68
N LYS A 118 6.67 22.96 6.91
CA LYS A 118 7.82 22.08 7.17
C LYS A 118 7.34 20.72 7.64
N VAL A 119 7.27 19.80 6.67
CA VAL A 119 7.07 18.38 6.92
C VAL A 119 8.31 17.81 7.63
N ASP A 120 8.16 17.26 8.83
CA ASP A 120 9.20 16.40 9.41
C ASP A 120 9.12 15.02 8.73
N LEU A 121 9.82 14.88 7.61
CA LEU A 121 9.90 13.63 6.85
C LEU A 121 10.45 12.48 7.71
N ASP A 122 11.34 12.78 8.66
CA ASP A 122 11.90 11.76 9.54
C ASP A 122 10.87 11.28 10.56
N TRP A 123 9.91 12.12 10.96
CA TRP A 123 8.79 11.70 11.80
C TRP A 123 7.90 10.67 11.11
N VAL A 124 7.58 10.89 9.82
CA VAL A 124 6.78 9.95 9.02
C VAL A 124 7.48 8.60 8.89
N ILE A 125 8.79 8.61 8.63
CA ILE A 125 9.57 7.38 8.48
C ILE A 125 9.70 6.66 9.83
N ARG A 126 9.95 7.37 10.94
CA ARG A 126 9.99 6.77 12.29
C ARG A 126 8.68 6.07 12.65
N ARG A 127 7.55 6.64 12.23
CA ARG A 127 6.23 6.04 12.44
C ARG A 127 6.08 4.73 11.65
N ALA A 128 6.55 4.71 10.40
CA ALA A 128 6.60 3.49 9.59
C ALA A 128 7.52 2.41 10.21
N GLU A 129 8.70 2.78 10.72
CA GLU A 129 9.59 1.86 11.44
C GLU A 129 8.88 1.20 12.64
N ARG A 130 8.17 2.00 13.44
CA ARG A 130 7.37 1.48 14.57
C ARG A 130 6.26 0.52 14.12
N TYR A 131 5.71 0.68 12.92
CA TYR A 131 4.73 -0.25 12.37
C TYR A 131 5.36 -1.61 12.08
N LEU A 132 6.55 -1.62 11.47
CA LEU A 132 7.32 -2.85 11.23
C LEU A 132 7.69 -3.53 12.54
N GLU A 133 8.17 -2.77 13.53
CA GLU A 133 8.46 -3.28 14.88
C GLU A 133 7.23 -3.89 15.57
N ALA A 134 6.04 -3.35 15.33
CA ALA A 134 4.78 -3.88 15.84
C ALA A 134 4.28 -5.14 15.11
N GLY A 135 4.93 -5.52 14.01
CA GLY A 135 4.65 -6.74 13.25
C GLY A 135 3.93 -6.52 11.92
N ALA A 136 3.95 -5.29 11.38
CA ALA A 136 3.50 -5.03 10.00
C ALA A 136 4.28 -5.88 8.99
N ASP A 137 3.57 -6.58 8.10
CA ASP A 137 4.20 -7.41 7.08
C ASP A 137 4.64 -6.57 5.86
N MET A 138 3.91 -5.49 5.59
CA MET A 138 4.11 -4.56 4.49
C MET A 138 3.50 -3.21 4.87
N ILE A 139 4.12 -2.09 4.48
CA ILE A 139 3.58 -0.74 4.65
C ILE A 139 3.08 -0.24 3.31
N MET A 140 1.81 0.12 3.22
CA MET A 140 1.26 0.80 2.04
C MET A 140 1.54 2.29 2.17
N VAL A 141 2.21 2.90 1.20
CA VAL A 141 2.39 4.36 1.12
C VAL A 141 1.34 4.91 0.17
N ASN A 142 0.44 5.72 0.71
CA ASN A 142 -0.71 6.22 -0.05
C ASN A 142 -0.27 7.24 -1.11
N SER A 143 -1.02 7.30 -2.22
CA SER A 143 -0.75 8.27 -3.30
C SER A 143 -0.99 9.71 -2.85
N ASP A 144 -1.86 9.89 -1.85
CA ASP A 144 -2.22 11.20 -1.30
C ASP A 144 -1.05 11.84 -0.56
N GLY A 145 -0.31 12.71 -1.26
CA GLY A 145 0.90 13.37 -0.79
C GLY A 145 2.20 12.83 -1.41
N LEU A 146 2.13 11.79 -2.27
CA LEU A 146 3.23 11.45 -3.19
C LEU A 146 3.12 12.20 -4.50
N THR A 147 1.89 12.39 -4.99
CA THR A 147 1.58 13.07 -6.24
C THR A 147 0.49 14.10 -6.01
N ASN A 148 0.87 15.32 -5.63
CA ASN A 148 -0.08 16.42 -5.71
C ASN A 148 -0.40 16.65 -7.19
N SER A 149 -1.61 17.13 -7.48
CA SER A 149 -2.12 17.58 -8.78
C SER A 149 -1.30 18.71 -9.46
N THR A 150 -0.08 18.95 -8.98
CA THR A 150 0.88 19.96 -9.37
C THR A 150 2.29 19.35 -9.41
N ASN A 151 2.63 18.54 -10.41
CA ASN A 151 3.98 18.14 -10.92
C ASN A 151 5.20 17.90 -10.00
N ASN A 152 5.11 18.04 -8.68
CA ASN A 152 6.18 17.86 -7.73
C ASN A 152 5.87 16.61 -6.92
N CYS A 153 6.32 15.47 -7.45
CA CYS A 153 6.42 14.28 -6.63
C CYS A 153 7.38 14.59 -5.46
N HIS A 154 7.05 14.23 -4.23
CA HIS A 154 7.99 14.30 -3.11
C HIS A 154 9.05 13.20 -3.26
N THR A 155 9.85 13.27 -4.32
CA THR A 155 10.88 12.30 -4.69
C THR A 155 11.86 12.05 -3.56
N ASP A 156 12.13 13.09 -2.78
CA ASP A 156 13.05 13.11 -1.65
C ASP A 156 12.51 12.23 -0.50
N LEU A 157 11.18 12.24 -0.30
CA LEU A 157 10.52 11.40 0.68
C LEU A 157 10.52 9.94 0.24
N VAL A 158 10.20 9.67 -1.02
CA VAL A 158 10.24 8.31 -1.60
C VAL A 158 11.64 7.71 -1.45
N ALA A 159 12.68 8.47 -1.83
CA ALA A 159 14.07 8.03 -1.70
C ALA A 159 14.44 7.71 -0.25
N LYS A 160 14.07 8.58 0.71
CA LYS A 160 14.34 8.36 2.14
C LYS A 160 13.58 7.17 2.72
N ILE A 161 12.32 6.98 2.33
CA ILE A 161 11.51 5.81 2.74
C ILE A 161 12.20 4.53 2.26
N ILE A 162 12.58 4.48 0.98
CA ILE A 162 13.26 3.33 0.38
C ILE A 162 14.60 3.05 1.07
N GLU A 163 15.40 4.09 1.31
CA GLU A 163 16.71 3.98 1.96
C GLU A 163 16.59 3.39 3.37
N ARG A 164 15.59 3.81 4.15
CA ARG A 164 15.45 3.42 5.56
C ARG A 164 14.65 2.14 5.79
N LEU A 165 13.63 1.88 4.98
CA LEU A 165 12.69 0.76 5.18
C LEU A 165 12.93 -0.42 4.24
N GLY A 166 13.67 -0.21 3.15
CA GLY A 166 13.85 -1.21 2.09
C GLY A 166 12.63 -1.32 1.17
N LEU A 167 12.85 -1.81 -0.05
CA LEU A 167 11.78 -2.00 -1.05
C LEU A 167 10.87 -3.19 -0.70
N GLU A 168 11.40 -4.16 0.03
CA GLU A 168 10.73 -5.43 0.35
C GLU A 168 9.63 -5.31 1.40
N LYS A 169 9.63 -4.22 2.19
CA LYS A 169 8.65 -3.95 3.26
C LYS A 169 7.70 -2.80 2.94
N ILE A 170 7.82 -2.19 1.77
CA ILE A 170 6.99 -1.06 1.35
C ILE A 170 6.28 -1.37 0.04
N MET A 171 5.07 -0.85 -0.11
CA MET A 171 4.28 -0.88 -1.32
C MET A 171 3.73 0.51 -1.58
N PHE A 172 3.91 1.02 -2.79
CA PHE A 172 3.40 2.34 -3.17
C PHE A 172 2.07 2.23 -3.90
N GLU A 173 1.11 3.07 -3.54
CA GLU A 173 -0.11 3.23 -4.32
C GLU A 173 0.17 4.05 -5.59
N ALA A 174 -0.12 3.45 -6.74
CA ALA A 174 0.22 3.98 -8.06
C ALA A 174 -0.94 3.79 -9.04
N ASN A 175 -2.15 4.23 -8.64
CA ASN A 175 -3.36 4.13 -9.45
C ASN A 175 -3.33 5.03 -10.71
N ASP A 176 -2.46 6.05 -10.75
CA ASP A 176 -2.20 6.86 -11.94
C ASP A 176 -1.08 6.22 -12.78
N PRO A 177 -1.29 5.96 -14.08
CA PRO A 177 -0.28 5.38 -14.96
C PRO A 177 1.06 6.13 -14.93
N ASN A 178 1.04 7.46 -14.86
CA ASN A 178 2.25 8.28 -14.84
C ASN A 178 3.07 8.03 -13.55
N VAL A 179 2.38 7.75 -12.43
CA VAL A 179 3.01 7.44 -11.15
C VAL A 179 3.66 6.07 -11.20
N SER A 180 2.95 5.08 -11.72
CA SER A 180 3.50 3.73 -11.91
C SER A 180 4.71 3.74 -12.85
N GLU A 181 4.66 4.51 -13.94
CA GLU A 181 5.77 4.69 -14.88
C GLU A 181 6.96 5.37 -14.22
N TRP A 182 6.74 6.44 -13.45
CA TRP A 182 7.81 7.09 -12.69
C TRP A 182 8.49 6.12 -11.72
N PHE A 183 7.74 5.31 -10.98
CA PHE A 183 8.34 4.31 -10.08
C PHE A 183 9.18 3.27 -10.82
N ILE A 184 8.74 2.79 -11.99
CA ILE A 184 9.52 1.84 -12.79
C ILE A 184 10.77 2.49 -13.39
N GLN A 185 10.69 3.74 -13.85
CA GLN A 185 11.86 4.46 -14.36
C GLN A 185 12.92 4.72 -13.29
N ASN A 186 12.54 4.91 -12.03
CA ASN A 186 13.48 5.26 -10.96
C ASN A 186 13.92 4.04 -10.12
N TYR A 187 13.04 3.07 -9.93
CA TYR A 187 13.22 1.92 -9.02
C TYR A 187 12.87 0.57 -9.67
N GLY A 188 12.67 0.54 -10.98
CA GLY A 188 12.51 -0.70 -11.74
C GLY A 188 13.83 -1.41 -12.02
N PRO A 189 13.82 -2.47 -12.84
CA PRO A 189 15.01 -3.23 -13.19
C PRO A 189 16.13 -2.34 -13.72
N LYS A 190 17.39 -2.67 -13.37
CA LYS A 190 18.60 -1.84 -13.59
C LYS A 190 18.85 -1.32 -15.01
N GLY A 191 18.13 -1.81 -16.03
CA GLY A 191 18.17 -1.31 -17.40
C GLY A 191 17.31 -0.07 -17.70
N LEU A 192 16.51 0.42 -16.74
CA LEU A 192 15.55 1.52 -16.94
C LEU A 192 15.84 2.78 -16.11
N GLN A 193 16.86 2.75 -15.23
CA GLN A 193 17.21 3.90 -14.37
C GLN A 193 17.79 5.05 -15.19
N MET A 194 17.00 6.11 -15.35
CA MET A 194 17.44 7.37 -15.95
C MET A 194 17.82 8.37 -14.84
N ASN A 195 19.12 8.63 -14.69
CA ASN A 195 19.68 9.81 -14.04
C ASN A 195 19.25 10.13 -12.58
N ILE A 196 19.31 9.16 -11.68
CA ILE A 196 19.53 9.44 -10.26
C ILE A 196 20.87 8.82 -9.88
N LEU A 197 21.69 9.57 -9.13
CA LEU A 197 22.99 9.13 -8.60
C LEU A 197 22.93 7.69 -8.11
N PRO A 198 24.01 6.88 -8.28
CA PRO A 198 23.97 5.48 -7.92
C PRO A 198 23.60 5.32 -6.44
N ILE A 199 22.34 4.98 -6.19
CA ILE A 199 21.92 4.46 -4.90
C ILE A 199 22.58 3.10 -4.84
N ASN A 200 23.66 3.02 -4.07
CA ASN A 200 24.44 1.81 -3.86
C ASN A 200 23.66 0.89 -2.90
N THR A 201 22.41 0.53 -3.25
CA THR A 201 21.68 -0.52 -2.58
C THR A 201 22.12 -1.84 -3.21
N ALA A 202 22.78 -2.67 -2.40
CA ALA A 202 23.21 -4.02 -2.72
C ALA A 202 22.03 -5.01 -2.93
N CYS A 203 20.90 -4.54 -3.44
CA CYS A 203 19.71 -5.33 -3.72
C CYS A 203 19.64 -5.58 -5.23
N ASP A 204 20.27 -6.67 -5.67
CA ASP A 204 20.37 -7.04 -7.08
C ASP A 204 19.06 -7.64 -7.66
N THR A 205 17.95 -7.63 -6.91
CA THR A 205 16.71 -8.33 -7.29
C THR A 205 15.39 -7.70 -6.82
N SER A 206 15.37 -6.64 -6.00
CA SER A 206 14.10 -6.12 -5.46
C SER A 206 13.43 -5.15 -6.44
N GLN A 207 12.34 -5.60 -7.04
CA GLN A 207 11.44 -4.73 -7.81
C GLN A 207 10.57 -3.91 -6.86
N VAL A 208 10.27 -2.67 -7.24
CA VAL A 208 9.32 -1.83 -6.48
C VAL A 208 7.94 -2.49 -6.41
N ASN A 209 7.37 -2.59 -5.21
CA ASN A 209 6.01 -3.10 -5.01
C ASN A 209 5.01 -1.98 -5.28
N LEU A 210 4.08 -2.23 -6.20
CA LEU A 210 3.09 -1.24 -6.62
C LEU A 210 1.67 -1.80 -6.46
N ASN A 211 0.78 -1.00 -5.90
CA ASN A 211 -0.66 -1.24 -5.92
C ASN A 211 -1.26 -0.38 -7.05
N VAL A 212 -1.78 -1.05 -8.10
CA VAL A 212 -2.28 -0.41 -9.32
C VAL A 212 -3.71 -0.84 -9.62
N ASN A 213 -4.38 -0.11 -10.51
CA ASN A 213 -5.68 -0.54 -11.01
C ASN A 213 -5.55 -1.81 -11.86
N TYR A 214 -6.50 -2.74 -11.76
CA TYR A 214 -6.49 -3.99 -12.53
C TYR A 214 -6.36 -3.78 -14.06
N SER A 215 -6.89 -2.67 -14.59
CA SER A 215 -6.79 -2.32 -16.01
C SER A 215 -5.37 -1.93 -16.45
N GLN A 216 -4.48 -1.63 -15.51
CA GLN A 216 -3.10 -1.18 -15.76
C GLN A 216 -2.07 -2.29 -15.64
N VAL A 217 -2.44 -3.50 -15.20
CA VAL A 217 -1.51 -4.63 -15.01
C VAL A 217 -0.69 -4.89 -16.28
N GLY A 218 -1.35 -4.97 -17.45
CA GLY A 218 -0.65 -5.18 -18.72
C GLY A 218 0.30 -4.04 -19.10
N GLN A 219 -0.02 -2.79 -18.75
CA GLN A 219 0.87 -1.65 -18.97
C GLN A 219 2.09 -1.74 -18.06
N LEU A 220 1.88 -2.04 -16.77
CA LEU A 220 2.93 -2.16 -15.78
C LEU A 220 3.95 -3.24 -16.16
N GLU A 221 3.49 -4.41 -16.59
CA GLU A 221 4.39 -5.50 -16.98
C GLU A 221 5.21 -5.20 -18.23
N ARG A 222 4.64 -4.45 -19.17
CA ARG A 222 5.41 -3.95 -20.32
C ARG A 222 6.50 -3.00 -19.87
N LEU A 223 6.20 -2.07 -18.96
CA LEU A 223 7.19 -1.17 -18.38
C LEU A 223 8.29 -1.94 -17.66
N ARG A 224 7.95 -2.94 -16.82
CA ARG A 224 8.92 -3.81 -16.15
C ARG A 224 9.82 -4.58 -17.13
N SER A 225 9.28 -4.93 -18.29
CA SER A 225 10.01 -5.62 -19.37
C SER A 225 10.87 -4.67 -20.23
N GLY A 226 10.91 -3.37 -19.91
CA GLY A 226 11.63 -2.37 -20.71
C GLY A 226 10.96 -2.02 -22.04
N LEU A 227 9.71 -2.45 -22.22
CA LEU A 227 8.91 -2.09 -23.38
C LEU A 227 8.16 -0.78 -23.11
N PRO A 228 8.04 0.12 -24.10
CA PRO A 228 7.30 1.35 -23.90
C PRO A 228 5.84 1.04 -23.59
N GLY A 229 5.32 1.62 -22.51
CA GLY A 229 3.93 1.50 -22.06
C GLY A 229 2.95 2.33 -22.90
N THR A 230 3.13 2.37 -24.23
CA THR A 230 2.41 3.31 -25.10
C THR A 230 0.90 3.23 -24.92
N ARG A 231 0.35 4.37 -24.50
CA ARG A 231 -1.01 4.90 -24.61
C ARG A 231 -2.01 3.98 -25.33
N SER A 232 -2.93 3.44 -24.54
CA SER A 232 -4.28 3.00 -24.90
C SER A 232 -4.46 2.29 -26.25
N ILE A 233 -4.73 0.99 -26.20
CA ILE A 233 -5.42 0.32 -27.31
C ILE A 233 -6.90 0.72 -27.19
N HIS A 234 -7.36 1.62 -28.06
CA HIS A 234 -8.78 1.90 -28.21
C HIS A 234 -9.40 0.78 -29.05
N PHE A 235 -10.34 0.03 -28.47
CA PHE A 235 -11.31 -0.71 -29.26
C PHE A 235 -12.38 0.30 -29.69
N ALA A 236 -12.41 0.60 -30.99
CA ALA A 236 -13.52 1.33 -31.62
C ALA A 236 -14.73 0.41 -31.76
#